data_AF-A0AA88IM88-F1
#
_entry.id   AF-A0AA88IM88-F1
#
_cell.length_a   1.000
_cell.length_b   1.000
_cell.length_c   1.000
_cell.angle_alpha   90.00
_cell.angle_beta   90.00
_cell.angle_gamma   90.00
#
_symmetry.space_group_name_H-M   'P 1'
#
loop_
_entity.id
_entity.type
_entity.pdbx_description
1 polymer ?
#
loop_
_entity_poly.entity_id
_entity_poly.type
_entity_poly.pdbx_seq_one_letter_code
_entity_poly.pdbx_strand_id
1 'polypeptide(L)'
;MKFVLLAACIIGMAICAPQQRYMEFDIHHAPAQAVQAIPAGAPAGTLEVLLPVDAQRHLAGGPVRGFIKQEVIGPDGRELREVYYPFGFDQPDPAAAAPVAVADPIAPAAPAAPAAPAAPSQRVVAVAASAARPKGADDDDEDEED
;
A
#
# COMPACT_ATOMS: atom_id res chain seq x y z
N MET A 1 21.50 -40.73 24.98
CA MET A 1 20.52 -39.79 25.58
C MET A 1 20.91 -38.33 25.40
N LYS A 2 22.13 -37.89 25.72
CA LYS A 2 22.58 -36.48 25.51
C LYS A 2 22.44 -35.97 24.07
N PHE A 3 22.84 -36.77 23.08
CA PHE A 3 22.72 -36.39 21.66
C PHE A 3 21.27 -36.22 21.19
N VAL A 4 20.34 -37.01 21.74
CA VAL A 4 18.91 -36.91 21.40
C VAL A 4 18.30 -35.62 21.97
N LEU A 5 18.66 -35.26 23.21
CA LEU A 5 18.23 -34.00 23.81
C LEU A 5 18.78 -32.78 23.04
N LEU A 6 20.06 -32.84 22.65
CA LEU A 6 20.71 -31.77 21.92
C LEU A 6 20.12 -31.60 20.51
N ALA A 7 19.84 -32.71 19.81
CA ALA A 7 19.12 -32.68 18.53
C ALA A 7 17.70 -32.13 18.68
N ALA A 8 16.94 -32.54 19.70
CA ALA A 8 15.60 -32.02 19.96
C ALA A 8 15.61 -30.51 20.27
N CYS A 9 16.60 -30.00 21.01
CA CYS A 9 16.75 -28.57 21.24
C CYS A 9 17.03 -27.79 19.95
N ILE A 10 17.92 -28.28 19.08
CA ILE A 10 18.23 -27.62 17.81
C ILE A 10 16.99 -27.59 16.90
N ILE A 11 16.28 -28.72 16.80
CA ILE A 11 15.06 -28.82 16.00
C ILE A 11 13.96 -27.91 16.56
N GLY A 12 13.78 -27.87 17.89
CA GLY A 12 12.83 -26.97 18.54
C GLY A 12 13.11 -25.50 18.23
N MET A 13 14.38 -25.08 18.26
CA MET A 13 14.76 -23.70 17.91
C MET A 13 14.55 -23.40 16.42
N ALA A 14 14.81 -24.36 15.52
CA ALA A 14 14.58 -24.19 14.10
C ALA A 14 13.09 -24.05 13.75
N ILE A 15 12.22 -24.78 14.44
CA ILE A 15 10.76 -24.73 14.23
C ILE A 15 10.15 -23.47 14.88
N CYS A 16 10.67 -23.06 16.04
CA CYS A 16 10.18 -21.87 16.75
C CYS A 16 10.78 -20.55 16.27
N ALA A 17 11.74 -20.56 15.34
CA ALA A 17 12.31 -19.34 14.78
C ALA A 17 11.22 -18.57 14.00
N PRO A 18 10.99 -17.29 14.30
CA PRO A 18 10.04 -16.49 13.54
C PRO A 18 10.52 -16.40 12.08
N GLN A 19 9.73 -16.98 11.16
CA GLN A 19 10.01 -16.86 9.74
C GLN A 19 9.59 -15.47 9.27
N GLN A 20 10.54 -14.55 9.28
CA GLN A 20 10.33 -13.21 8.74
C GLN A 20 10.20 -13.31 7.22
N ARG A 21 9.00 -13.03 6.71
CA ARG A 21 8.72 -12.99 5.28
C ARG A 21 8.82 -11.56 4.78
N TYR A 22 9.37 -11.41 3.58
CA TYR A 22 9.42 -10.13 2.89
C TYR A 22 8.56 -10.20 1.63
N MET A 23 8.03 -9.05 1.24
CA MET A 23 7.35 -8.86 -0.03
C MET A 23 8.03 -7.72 -0.77
N GLU A 24 8.23 -7.92 -2.07
CA GLU A 24 8.79 -6.93 -3.00
C GLU A 24 7.66 -6.06 -3.54
N PHE A 25 7.89 -4.75 -3.51
CA PHE A 25 7.01 -3.74 -4.05
C PHE A 25 7.79 -2.90 -5.04
N ASP A 26 7.24 -2.70 -6.24
CA ASP A 26 7.71 -1.65 -7.13
C ASP A 26 7.62 -0.28 -6.41
N ILE A 27 8.55 0.63 -6.66
CA ILE A 27 8.60 1.97 -6.04
C ILE A 27 7.27 2.72 -6.16
N HIS A 28 6.52 2.54 -7.25
CA HIS A 28 5.23 3.20 -7.47
C HIS A 28 4.10 2.63 -6.59
N HIS A 29 4.23 1.39 -6.14
CA HIS A 29 3.25 0.71 -5.28
C HIS A 29 3.72 0.60 -3.83
N ALA A 30 4.98 0.97 -3.56
CA ALA A 30 5.53 0.97 -2.22
C ALA A 30 4.89 2.07 -1.34
N PRO A 31 4.90 1.90 -0.02
CA PRO A 31 4.47 2.94 0.90
C PRO A 31 5.24 4.26 0.68
N ALA A 32 4.54 5.39 0.80
CA ALA A 32 5.13 6.72 0.58
C ALA A 32 6.36 7.00 1.47
N GLN A 33 6.46 6.34 2.62
CA GLN A 33 7.60 6.42 3.53
C GLN A 33 8.88 5.85 2.90
N ALA A 34 8.77 4.83 2.04
CA ALA A 34 9.91 4.23 1.36
C ALA A 34 10.55 5.20 0.34
N VAL A 35 9.77 6.12 -0.22
CA VAL A 35 10.26 7.13 -1.16
C VAL A 35 11.36 8.00 -0.55
N GLN A 36 11.28 8.26 0.76
CA GLN A 36 12.27 9.08 1.48
C GLN A 36 13.63 8.38 1.63
N ALA A 37 13.66 7.05 1.48
CA ALA A 37 14.88 6.25 1.59
C ALA A 37 15.52 5.94 0.23
N ILE A 38 14.92 6.38 -0.89
CA ILE A 38 15.45 6.15 -2.23
C ILE A 38 16.87 6.74 -2.37
N PRO A 39 17.87 5.94 -2.77
CA PRO A 39 19.21 6.44 -3.04
C PRO A 39 19.20 7.52 -4.13
N ALA A 40 19.91 8.62 -3.88
CA ALA A 40 20.00 9.71 -4.84
C ALA A 40 20.63 9.25 -6.16
N GLY A 41 19.98 9.58 -7.28
CA GLY A 41 20.47 9.23 -8.62
C GLY A 41 20.20 7.79 -9.05
N ALA A 42 19.53 6.98 -8.23
CA ALA A 42 19.08 5.65 -8.64
C ALA A 42 17.92 5.75 -9.64
N PRO A 43 17.97 5.03 -10.78
CA PRO A 43 16.84 4.97 -11.70
C PRO A 43 15.62 4.30 -11.05
N ALA A 44 14.42 4.89 -11.17
CA ALA A 44 13.23 4.34 -10.51
C ALA A 44 12.88 2.91 -10.95
N GLY A 45 13.11 2.58 -12.23
CA GLY A 45 12.85 1.24 -12.78
C GLY A 45 13.85 0.16 -12.38
N THR A 46 14.87 0.48 -11.59
CA THR A 46 15.85 -0.50 -11.06
C THR A 46 15.70 -0.67 -9.55
N LEU A 47 14.60 -0.20 -8.97
CA LEU A 47 14.41 -0.12 -7.54
C LEU A 47 13.17 -0.92 -7.13
N GLU A 48 13.35 -1.76 -6.13
CA GLU A 48 12.31 -2.53 -5.48
C GLU A 48 12.38 -2.30 -3.97
N VAL A 49 11.23 -2.31 -3.30
CA VAL A 49 11.13 -2.12 -1.86
C VAL A 49 10.75 -3.44 -1.23
N LEU A 50 11.60 -3.95 -0.35
CA LEU A 50 11.36 -5.17 0.41
C LEU A 50 10.88 -4.81 1.81
N LEU A 51 9.63 -5.18 2.12
CA LEU A 51 9.04 -4.93 3.43
C LEU A 51 8.64 -6.23 4.13
N PRO A 52 8.81 -6.31 5.46
CA PRO A 52 8.36 -7.46 6.21
C PRO A 52 6.83 -7.51 6.22
N VAL A 53 6.31 -8.71 5.98
CA VAL A 53 4.86 -8.97 5.96
C VAL A 53 4.50 -10.12 6.90
N ASP A 54 3.25 -10.13 7.33
CA ASP A 54 2.68 -11.21 8.12
C ASP A 54 2.31 -12.43 7.27
N ALA A 55 1.73 -13.46 7.91
CA ALA A 55 1.29 -14.67 7.21
C ALA A 55 0.20 -14.42 6.16
N GLN A 56 -0.52 -13.29 6.24
CA GLN A 56 -1.59 -12.87 5.34
C GLN A 56 -1.08 -11.93 4.23
N ARG A 57 0.24 -11.68 4.16
CA ARG A 57 0.89 -10.73 3.25
C ARG A 57 0.49 -9.27 3.49
N HIS A 58 0.06 -8.94 4.69
CA HIS A 58 -0.10 -7.54 5.10
C HIS A 58 1.18 -7.03 5.74
N LEU A 59 1.43 -5.73 5.60
CA LEU A 59 2.52 -5.07 6.31
C LEU A 59 2.26 -5.16 7.81
N ALA A 60 3.26 -5.61 8.56
CA ALA A 60 3.17 -5.70 10.01
C ALA A 60 2.98 -4.30 10.63
N GLY A 61 2.07 -4.17 11.59
CA GLY A 61 1.88 -2.92 12.34
C GLY A 61 3.08 -2.62 13.26
N GLY A 62 3.31 -1.33 13.55
CA GLY A 62 4.39 -0.87 14.42
C GLY A 62 5.69 -0.54 13.66
N PRO A 63 6.86 -0.63 14.30
CA PRO A 63 8.14 -0.29 13.68
C PRO A 63 8.49 -1.26 12.53
N VAL A 64 8.43 -0.77 11.30
CA VAL A 64 8.77 -1.53 10.09
C VAL A 64 10.23 -1.27 9.74
N ARG A 65 10.97 -2.33 9.45
CA ARG A 65 12.35 -2.27 8.94
C ARG A 65 12.42 -3.07 7.65
N GLY A 66 12.74 -2.38 6.56
CA GLY A 66 12.82 -2.95 5.22
C GLY A 66 14.11 -2.59 4.51
N PHE A 67 14.15 -2.90 3.22
CA PHE A 67 15.29 -2.62 2.36
C PHE A 67 14.80 -2.05 1.02
N ILE A 68 15.57 -1.13 0.46
CA ILE A 68 15.46 -0.79 -0.96
C ILE A 68 16.50 -1.62 -1.69
N LYS A 69 16.05 -2.51 -2.56
CA LYS A 69 16.87 -3.28 -3.47
C LYS A 69 17.07 -2.47 -4.74
N GLN A 70 18.32 -2.26 -5.10
CA GLN A 70 18.71 -1.58 -6.33
C GLN A 70 19.48 -2.53 -7.23
N GLU A 71 18.99 -2.73 -8.43
CA GLU A 71 19.73 -3.42 -9.50
C GLU A 71 20.71 -2.43 -10.15
N VAL A 72 22.01 -2.72 -10.07
CA VAL A 72 23.05 -1.91 -10.70
C VAL A 72 23.30 -2.46 -12.10
N ILE A 73 22.79 -1.77 -13.11
CA ILE A 73 22.97 -2.16 -14.52
C ILE A 73 24.32 -1.65 -15.03
N GLY A 74 25.06 -2.54 -15.68
CA GLY A 74 26.34 -2.27 -16.32
C GLY A 74 26.20 -1.54 -17.65
N PRO A 75 27.33 -1.07 -18.22
CA PRO A 75 27.33 -0.37 -19.51
C PRO A 75 26.92 -1.28 -20.68
N ASP A 76 26.99 -2.60 -20.50
CA ASP A 76 26.52 -3.62 -21.44
C ASP A 76 25.02 -3.92 -21.32
N GLY A 77 24.31 -3.21 -20.43
CA GLY A 77 22.88 -3.40 -20.17
C GLY A 77 22.56 -4.62 -19.30
N ARG A 78 23.58 -5.33 -18.78
CA ARG A 78 23.39 -6.48 -17.90
C ARG A 78 23.43 -6.06 -16.45
N GLU A 79 22.73 -6.78 -15.60
CA GLU A 79 22.83 -6.58 -14.17
C GLU A 79 24.23 -6.94 -13.67
N LEU A 80 24.87 -6.02 -12.95
CA LEU A 80 26.18 -6.23 -12.32
C LEU A 80 26.05 -6.75 -10.89
N ARG A 81 25.11 -6.21 -10.13
CA ARG A 81 24.85 -6.57 -8.73
C ARG A 81 23.58 -5.93 -8.20
N GLU A 82 23.06 -6.53 -7.15
CA GLU A 82 22.03 -5.95 -6.30
C GLU A 82 22.66 -5.24 -5.09
N VAL A 83 22.13 -4.07 -4.73
CA VAL A 83 22.52 -3.33 -3.53
C VAL A 83 21.29 -3.13 -2.65
N TYR A 84 21.40 -3.48 -1.38
CA TYR A 84 20.30 -3.39 -0.41
C TYR A 84 20.55 -2.24 0.58
N TYR A 85 19.69 -1.24 0.56
CA TYR A 85 19.74 -0.08 1.46
C TYR A 85 18.71 -0.25 2.58
N PRO A 86 19.14 -0.49 3.84
CA PRO A 86 18.21 -0.65 4.95
C PRO A 86 17.50 0.67 5.26
N PHE A 87 16.21 0.60 5.55
CA PHE A 87 15.44 1.74 6.02
C PHE A 87 14.34 1.29 7.00
N GLY A 88 13.69 2.23 7.66
CA GLY A 88 12.58 1.93 8.55
C GLY A 88 11.69 3.12 8.83
N PHE A 89 10.46 2.81 9.22
CA PHE A 89 9.42 3.79 9.55
C PHE A 89 8.41 3.15 10.51
N ASP A 90 7.67 3.96 11.25
CA ASP A 90 6.58 3.48 12.08
C ASP A 90 5.28 3.41 11.26
N GLN A 91 4.75 2.19 11.10
CA GLN A 91 3.47 1.97 10.47
C GLN A 91 2.36 2.18 11.51
N PRO A 92 1.36 3.05 11.25
CA PRO A 92 0.25 3.24 12.17
C PRO A 92 -0.42 1.91 12.46
N ASP A 93 -0.48 1.55 13.75
CA ASP A 93 -1.14 0.34 14.20
C ASP A 93 -2.65 0.45 13.91
N PRO A 94 -3.23 -0.46 13.10
CA PRO A 94 -4.67 -0.48 12.86
C PRO A 94 -5.50 -0.54 14.15
N ALA A 95 -4.97 -1.13 15.22
CA ALA A 95 -5.64 -1.22 16.52
C ALA A 95 -5.61 0.10 17.32
N ALA A 96 -4.70 1.03 16.98
CA ALA A 96 -4.59 2.33 17.65
C ALA A 96 -5.49 3.41 17.03
N ALA A 97 -6.13 3.14 15.89
CA ALA A 97 -7.15 4.00 15.32
C ALA A 97 -8.46 3.89 16.13
N ALA A 98 -8.46 4.44 17.35
CA ALA A 98 -9.68 4.65 18.11
C ALA A 98 -10.65 5.49 17.25
N PRO A 99 -11.96 5.17 17.22
CA PRO A 99 -12.91 5.94 16.45
C PRO A 99 -12.89 7.38 16.95
N VAL A 100 -12.45 8.29 16.08
CA VAL A 100 -12.58 9.72 16.32
C VAL A 100 -14.09 9.95 16.39
N ALA A 101 -14.60 10.14 17.59
CA ALA A 101 -16.00 10.50 17.79
C ALA A 101 -16.25 11.73 16.93
N VAL A 102 -17.14 11.58 15.93
CA VAL A 102 -17.63 12.69 15.13
C VAL A 102 -18.21 13.69 16.11
N ALA A 103 -17.47 14.76 16.40
CA ALA A 103 -18.01 15.87 17.16
C ALA A 103 -19.20 16.38 16.33
N ASP A 104 -20.37 16.34 16.96
CA ASP A 104 -21.65 16.77 16.40
C ASP A 104 -21.46 18.03 15.54
N PRO A 105 -22.02 18.08 14.31
CA PRO A 105 -22.06 19.32 13.57
C PRO A 105 -22.82 20.34 14.43
N ILE A 106 -22.14 21.40 14.83
CA ILE A 106 -22.76 22.59 15.42
C ILE A 106 -23.91 22.99 14.49
N ALA A 107 -25.14 22.82 14.98
CA ALA A 107 -26.34 23.14 14.22
C ALA A 107 -26.25 24.60 13.72
N PRO A 108 -26.49 24.87 12.43
CA PRO A 108 -26.60 26.24 11.94
C PRO A 108 -27.71 26.96 12.72
N ALA A 109 -27.38 28.14 13.24
CA ALA A 109 -28.36 29.01 13.88
C ALA A 109 -29.55 29.27 12.92
N ALA A 110 -30.76 29.15 13.46
CA ALA A 110 -32.02 29.21 12.74
C ALA A 110 -32.21 30.53 11.94
N PRO A 111 -32.94 30.48 10.82
CA PRO A 111 -33.08 31.61 9.90
C PRO A 111 -34.10 32.64 10.42
N ALA A 112 -33.79 33.93 10.25
CA ALA A 112 -34.78 35.00 10.40
C ALA A 112 -35.75 34.97 9.19
N ALA A 113 -37.05 34.87 9.48
CA ALA A 113 -38.15 34.86 8.52
C ALA A 113 -38.64 36.31 8.18
N PRO A 114 -39.66 36.52 7.33
CA PRO A 114 -39.56 36.68 5.89
C PRO A 114 -40.08 38.04 5.39
N ALA A 115 -39.61 38.53 4.24
CA ALA A 115 -40.30 39.55 3.45
C ALA A 115 -40.66 38.99 2.07
N ALA A 116 -41.95 38.89 1.78
CA ALA A 116 -42.54 38.48 0.50
C ALA A 116 -43.29 39.69 -0.12
N PRO A 117 -43.78 39.65 -1.37
CA PRO A 117 -43.34 38.93 -2.57
C PRO A 117 -43.25 39.83 -3.84
N ALA A 118 -42.55 39.38 -4.89
CA ALA A 118 -42.91 39.71 -6.28
C ALA A 118 -42.55 38.53 -7.20
N ALA A 119 -43.56 37.98 -7.86
CA ALA A 119 -43.50 36.86 -8.80
C ALA A 119 -43.16 37.34 -10.24
N PRO A 120 -43.22 36.46 -11.26
CA PRO A 120 -42.32 35.34 -11.54
C PRO A 120 -41.63 35.53 -12.91
N SER A 121 -40.52 34.84 -13.17
CA SER A 121 -40.07 34.59 -14.54
C SER A 121 -39.31 33.28 -14.64
N GLN A 122 -39.86 32.41 -15.47
CA GLN A 122 -39.44 31.06 -15.78
C GLN A 122 -38.05 31.03 -16.45
N ARG A 123 -37.22 30.04 -16.12
CA ARG A 123 -36.68 29.13 -17.14
C ARG A 123 -36.12 27.85 -16.52
N VAL A 124 -36.78 26.76 -16.88
CA VAL A 124 -36.27 25.39 -16.73
C VAL A 124 -35.15 25.18 -17.74
N VAL A 125 -33.98 24.74 -17.30
CA VAL A 125 -33.13 23.82 -18.07
C VAL A 125 -32.51 22.83 -17.09
N ALA A 126 -32.96 21.59 -17.17
CA ALA A 126 -32.34 20.42 -16.58
C ALA A 126 -31.27 19.88 -17.55
N VAL A 127 -30.07 19.57 -17.05
CA VAL A 127 -29.13 18.59 -17.62
C VAL A 127 -28.35 18.05 -16.42
N ALA A 128 -28.80 16.94 -15.83
CA ALA A 128 -28.41 15.55 -16.13
C ALA A 128 -27.11 15.14 -15.40
N ALA A 129 -27.29 14.25 -14.44
CA ALA A 129 -26.25 13.48 -13.78
C ALA A 129 -25.57 12.53 -14.79
N SER A 130 -24.24 12.50 -14.79
CA SER A 130 -23.50 11.39 -15.40
C SER A 130 -23.21 10.36 -14.32
N ALA A 131 -24.03 9.31 -14.34
CA ALA A 131 -23.77 8.05 -13.67
C ALA A 131 -22.59 7.32 -14.31
N ALA A 132 -21.87 6.57 -13.49
CA ALA A 132 -20.83 5.62 -13.86
C ALA A 132 -21.32 4.54 -14.85
N ARG A 133 -20.38 3.97 -15.62
CA ARG A 133 -20.43 2.54 -15.95
C ARG A 133 -19.02 1.95 -16.13
N PRO A 134 -18.77 0.72 -15.61
CA PRO A 134 -17.56 -0.05 -15.81
C PRO A 134 -17.60 -0.73 -17.19
N LYS A 135 -16.44 -0.97 -17.79
CA LYS A 135 -16.31 -1.73 -19.04
C LYS A 135 -15.98 -3.18 -18.68
N GLY A 136 -16.93 -4.08 -18.97
CA GLY A 136 -16.73 -5.55 -19.00
C GLY A 136 -15.64 -5.92 -20.01
N ALA A 137 -14.95 -7.05 -19.87
CA ALA A 137 -15.45 -8.43 -19.74
C ALA A 137 -16.29 -8.83 -20.96
N ASP A 138 -15.59 -9.38 -21.94
CA ASP A 138 -15.99 -10.27 -23.05
C ASP A 138 -14.82 -10.21 -24.07
N ASP A 139 -14.40 -11.26 -24.75
CA ASP A 139 -14.48 -12.72 -24.66
C ASP A 139 -13.52 -13.21 -25.78
N ASP A 140 -13.04 -14.44 -25.66
CA ASP A 140 -12.49 -15.33 -26.71
C ASP A 140 -11.86 -14.75 -28.00
N ASP A 141 -10.63 -15.20 -28.30
CA ASP A 141 -10.36 -15.92 -29.55
C ASP A 141 -9.08 -16.76 -29.41
N GLU A 142 -9.27 -18.05 -29.63
CA GLU A 142 -8.26 -19.08 -29.82
C GLU A 142 -7.49 -18.84 -31.11
N ASP A 143 -6.18 -19.07 -31.12
CA ASP A 143 -5.45 -19.47 -32.33
C ASP A 143 -4.33 -20.44 -31.94
N GLU A 144 -4.53 -21.69 -32.35
CA GLU A 144 -3.56 -22.77 -32.54
C GLU A 144 -2.54 -22.42 -33.65
N GLU A 145 -1.51 -23.28 -33.79
CA GLU A 145 -0.42 -23.31 -34.80
C GLU A 145 0.86 -22.56 -34.36
N ASP A 146 2.04 -23.16 -34.23
CA ASP A 146 2.67 -24.32 -34.89
C ASP A 146 3.78 -24.91 -33.97
#